data_AF-A0A5P0JKI2-F1
#
_entry.id   AF-A0A5P0JKI2-F1
#
_cell.length_a   1.000
_cell.length_b   1.000
_cell.length_c   1.000
_cell.angle_alpha   90.00
_cell.angle_beta   90.00
_cell.angle_gamma   90.00
#
_symmetry.space_group_name_H-M   'P 1'
#
loop_
_entity.id
_entity.type
_entity.pdbx_description
1 polymer ?
#
loop_
_entity_poly.entity_id
_entity_poly.type
_entity_poly.pdbx_seq_one_letter_code
_entity_poly.pdbx_strand_id
1 'polypeptide(L)'
;KGLVEVRRGAGIYVLDSSGSHNTDSPDANVCNDAGPFELLQARQLLESNIAEFAALQATREDIVKMRQALQLEERELASSAPGSSESGDMQFHLAIAEATHNSMLVELFRQSWQWRENNPMWIQLHSHLDDSL
;
A
#
# COMPACT_ATOMS: atom_id res chain seq x y z
N LYS A 1 6.23 7.15 -21.40
CA LYS A 1 7.45 7.16 -22.25
C LYS A 1 7.46 8.46 -23.06
N GLY A 2 8.46 9.34 -22.88
CA GLY A 2 8.57 10.58 -23.69
C GLY A 2 8.84 11.91 -22.96
N LEU A 3 9.32 11.92 -21.71
CA LEU A 3 9.40 13.14 -20.87
C LEU A 3 10.79 13.78 -20.77
N VAL A 4 11.78 13.28 -21.51
CA VAL A 4 13.17 13.73 -21.35
C VAL A 4 13.87 13.88 -22.69
N GLU A 5 14.45 15.05 -22.93
CA GLU A 5 15.30 15.32 -24.09
C GLU A 5 16.78 15.23 -23.67
N VAL A 6 17.56 14.41 -24.37
CA VAL A 6 18.99 14.25 -24.14
C VAL A 6 19.76 15.00 -25.23
N ARG A 7 20.43 16.11 -24.86
CA ARG A 7 21.34 16.84 -25.76
C ARG A 7 22.79 16.58 -25.36
N ARG A 8 23.53 15.90 -26.24
CA ARG A 8 24.96 15.60 -26.01
C ARG A 8 25.75 16.90 -25.82
N GLY A 9 26.39 17.04 -24.66
CA GLY A 9 27.20 18.20 -24.27
C GLY A 9 26.51 19.25 -23.39
N ALA A 10 25.18 19.17 -23.21
CA ALA A 10 24.42 20.16 -22.44
C ALA A 10 23.68 19.59 -21.22
N GLY A 11 23.55 18.25 -21.11
CA GLY A 11 22.87 17.58 -20.00
C GLY A 11 21.47 17.08 -20.37
N ILE A 12 20.71 16.70 -19.35
CA ILE A 12 19.38 16.08 -19.46
C ILE A 12 18.33 17.09 -18.99
N TYR A 13 17.31 17.34 -19.82
CA TYR A 13 16.25 18.31 -19.53
C TYR A 13 14.89 17.61 -19.46
N VAL A 14 14.10 17.92 -18.43
CA VAL A 14 12.72 17.44 -18.25
C VAL A 14 11.77 18.40 -18.98
N LEU A 15 10.90 17.84 -19.83
CA LEU A 15 9.87 18.62 -20.53
C LEU A 15 8.62 18.69 -19.64
N ASP A 16 8.13 19.89 -19.36
CA ASP A 16 6.89 20.10 -18.60
C ASP A 16 5.68 19.58 -19.41
N SER A 17 4.90 18.68 -18.81
CA SER A 17 3.71 18.09 -19.41
C SER A 17 2.47 18.94 -19.13
N SER A 18 2.51 20.22 -19.48
CA SER A 18 1.33 21.08 -19.43
C SER A 18 0.55 20.96 -20.74
N GLY A 19 -0.23 19.89 -20.91
CA GLY A 19 -1.10 19.78 -22.09
C GLY A 19 -1.67 18.41 -22.41
N SER A 20 -2.41 17.78 -21.49
CA SER A 20 -3.46 16.83 -21.88
C SER A 20 -4.51 16.73 -20.78
N HIS A 21 -5.44 17.68 -20.77
CA HIS A 21 -6.76 17.45 -20.21
C HIS A 21 -7.56 16.64 -21.23
N ASN A 22 -7.69 15.34 -21.00
CA ASN A 22 -8.83 14.57 -21.47
C ASN A 22 -9.46 13.91 -20.23
N THR A 23 -10.71 14.29 -20.00
CA THR A 23 -11.61 13.82 -18.95
C THR A 23 -11.99 12.34 -19.16
N ASP A 24 -12.30 11.67 -18.05
CA ASP A 24 -12.92 10.33 -17.89
C ASP A 24 -12.01 9.11 -17.71
N SER A 25 -11.31 9.06 -16.57
CA SER A 25 -11.13 7.84 -15.78
C SER A 25 -10.90 8.22 -14.29
N PRO A 26 -11.68 7.71 -13.32
CA PRO A 26 -11.45 8.03 -11.91
C PRO A 26 -10.27 7.25 -11.28
N ASP A 27 -9.68 6.28 -11.99
CA ASP A 27 -8.65 5.38 -11.46
C ASP A 27 -7.32 5.49 -12.24
N ALA A 28 -6.83 6.71 -12.43
CA ALA A 28 -5.44 6.90 -12.84
C ALA A 28 -4.53 6.69 -11.62
N ASN A 29 -4.34 5.42 -11.27
CA ASN A 29 -3.22 4.81 -10.57
C ASN A 29 -2.04 5.79 -10.40
N VAL A 30 -2.10 6.64 -9.37
CA VAL A 30 -0.97 7.50 -8.99
C VAL A 30 0.02 6.56 -8.33
N CYS A 31 0.83 5.92 -9.17
CA CYS A 31 1.97 5.16 -8.70
C CYS A 31 2.87 6.17 -7.99
N ASN A 32 3.02 6.00 -6.68
CA ASN A 32 4.01 6.75 -5.92
C ASN A 32 5.39 6.30 -6.42
N ASP A 33 6.19 7.21 -6.98
CA ASP A 33 7.55 6.95 -7.45
C ASP A 33 8.54 6.63 -6.30
N ALA A 34 8.07 6.63 -5.05
CA ALA A 34 8.85 6.22 -3.89
C ALA A 34 9.40 4.80 -4.05
N GLY A 35 10.69 4.65 -3.71
CA GLY A 35 11.32 3.33 -3.63
C GLY A 35 10.72 2.48 -2.49
N PRO A 36 10.92 1.15 -2.51
CA PRO A 36 10.33 0.26 -1.51
C PRO A 36 10.74 0.59 -0.07
N PHE A 37 11.97 1.08 0.15
CA PHE A 37 12.44 1.49 1.48
C PHE A 37 11.81 2.80 1.97
N GLU A 38 11.61 3.76 1.08
CA GLU A 38 10.93 5.02 1.41
C GLU A 38 9.45 4.75 1.75
N LEU A 39 8.80 3.88 0.96
CA LEU A 39 7.46 3.41 1.25
C LEU A 39 7.38 2.72 2.61
N LEU A 40 8.32 1.82 2.93
CA LEU A 40 8.38 1.15 4.23
C LEU A 40 8.53 2.13 5.39
N GLN A 41 9.37 3.15 5.25
CA GLN A 41 9.54 4.18 6.27
C GLN A 41 8.26 4.99 6.49
N ALA A 42 7.59 5.39 5.41
CA ALA A 42 6.31 6.11 5.48
C ALA A 42 5.24 5.24 6.16
N ARG A 43 5.14 3.96 5.78
CA ARG A 43 4.23 2.97 6.38
C ARG A 43 4.51 2.77 7.85
N GLN A 44 5.78 2.64 8.25
CA GLN A 44 6.16 2.48 9.65
C GLN A 44 5.68 3.66 10.50
N LEU A 45 5.87 4.90 10.03
CA LEU A 45 5.37 6.07 10.75
C LEU A 45 3.84 6.09 10.79
N LEU A 46 3.18 5.91 9.66
CA LEU A 46 1.72 6.01 9.57
C LEU A 46 1.03 4.91 10.38
N GLU A 47 1.35 3.65 10.11
CA GLU A 47 0.66 2.49 10.67
C GLU A 47 0.92 2.32 12.17
N SER A 48 2.10 2.69 12.68
CA SER A 48 2.36 2.66 14.12
C SER A 48 1.46 3.63 14.89
N ASN A 49 1.26 4.84 14.35
CA ASN A 49 0.38 5.84 14.95
C ASN A 49 -1.09 5.43 14.83
N ILE A 50 -1.49 4.81 13.71
CA ILE A 50 -2.82 4.23 13.54
C ILE A 50 -3.07 3.15 14.60
N ALA A 51 -2.12 2.23 14.78
CA ALA A 51 -2.24 1.15 15.76
C ALA A 51 -2.29 1.66 17.21
N GLU A 52 -1.46 2.65 17.55
CA GLU A 52 -1.49 3.31 18.86
C GLU A 52 -2.86 3.96 19.11
N PHE A 53 -3.37 4.71 18.15
CA PHE A 53 -4.66 5.39 18.30
C PHE A 53 -5.83 4.39 18.34
N ALA A 54 -5.80 3.35 17.51
CA ALA A 54 -6.77 2.27 17.54
C ALA A 54 -6.80 1.57 18.90
N ALA A 55 -5.64 1.32 19.52
CA ALA A 55 -5.57 0.68 20.83
C ALA A 55 -6.30 1.48 21.94
N LEU A 56 -6.40 2.80 21.80
CA LEU A 56 -7.14 3.67 22.73
C LEU A 56 -8.64 3.71 22.48
N GLN A 57 -9.09 3.40 21.25
CA GLN A 57 -10.49 3.54 20.83
C GLN A 57 -11.22 2.19 20.69
N ALA A 58 -10.48 1.09 20.49
CA ALA A 58 -11.02 -0.19 20.05
C ALA A 58 -12.16 -0.72 20.93
N THR A 59 -13.23 -1.14 20.28
CA THR A 59 -14.35 -1.84 20.92
C THR A 59 -14.14 -3.35 20.92
N ARG A 60 -14.99 -4.08 21.66
CA ARG A 60 -14.94 -5.54 21.67
C ARG A 60 -15.23 -6.11 20.28
N GLU A 61 -16.13 -5.46 19.54
CA GLU A 61 -16.52 -5.81 18.18
C GLU A 61 -15.33 -5.67 17.22
N ASP A 62 -14.51 -4.62 17.36
CA ASP A 62 -13.31 -4.45 16.53
C ASP A 62 -12.27 -5.55 16.79
N ILE A 63 -12.06 -5.92 18.06
CA ILE A 63 -11.18 -7.03 18.42
C ILE A 63 -11.68 -8.36 17.84
N VAL A 64 -13.00 -8.57 17.75
CA VAL A 64 -13.57 -9.75 17.08
C VAL A 64 -13.24 -9.73 15.59
N LYS A 65 -13.37 -8.60 14.90
CA LYS A 65 -12.99 -8.46 13.49
C LYS A 65 -11.51 -8.77 13.26
N MET A 66 -10.62 -8.22 14.09
CA MET A 66 -9.17 -8.50 14.01
C MET A 66 -8.87 -9.99 14.14
N ARG A 67 -9.54 -10.69 15.08
CA ARG A 67 -9.38 -12.15 15.24
C ARG A 67 -9.88 -12.93 14.03
N GLN A 68 -10.96 -12.49 13.40
CA GLN A 68 -11.49 -13.14 12.20
C GLN A 68 -10.52 -13.00 11.02
N ALA A 69 -9.89 -11.83 10.87
CA ALA A 69 -8.86 -11.61 9.85
C ALA A 69 -7.62 -12.50 10.06
N LEU A 70 -7.12 -12.62 11.29
CA LEU A 70 -6.02 -13.53 11.61
C LEU A 70 -6.37 -15.01 11.33
N GLN A 71 -7.61 -15.42 11.63
CA GLN A 71 -8.06 -16.78 11.30
C GLN A 71 -8.16 -17.02 9.79
N LEU A 72 -8.43 -16.00 9.00
CA LEU A 72 -8.39 -16.10 7.54
C LEU A 72 -6.94 -16.27 7.07
N GLU A 73 -6.03 -15.43 7.57
CA GLU A 73 -4.60 -15.50 7.25
C GLU A 73 -4.00 -16.87 7.58
N GLU A 74 -4.29 -17.42 8.77
CA GLU A 74 -3.85 -18.77 9.16
C GLU A 74 -4.31 -19.85 8.18
N ARG A 75 -5.54 -19.76 7.65
CA ARG A 75 -6.07 -20.71 6.67
C ARG A 75 -5.42 -20.53 5.30
N GLU A 76 -5.19 -19.31 4.88
CA GLU A 76 -4.50 -19.01 3.62
C GLU A 76 -3.08 -19.59 3.63
N LEU A 77 -2.32 -19.35 4.71
CA LEU A 77 -0.98 -19.91 4.91
C LEU A 77 -0.98 -21.45 4.94
N ALA A 78 -1.98 -22.07 5.58
CA ALA A 78 -2.08 -23.53 5.67
C ALA A 78 -2.47 -24.21 4.34
N SER A 79 -3.11 -23.48 3.42
CA SER A 79 -3.63 -24.03 2.16
C SER A 79 -2.65 -23.92 0.97
N SER A 80 -1.49 -23.29 1.15
CA SER A 80 -0.51 -23.01 0.08
C SER A 80 -1.15 -22.39 -1.18
N ALA A 81 -2.22 -21.62 -1.00
CA ALA A 81 -2.95 -20.95 -2.08
C ALA A 81 -2.71 -19.44 -2.01
N PRO A 82 -1.56 -18.93 -2.47
CA PRO A 82 -1.32 -17.50 -2.57
C PRO A 82 -2.19 -16.95 -3.71
N GLY A 83 -3.11 -16.03 -3.44
CA GLY A 83 -3.78 -15.31 -4.53
C GLY A 83 -5.19 -14.76 -4.34
N SER A 84 -5.64 -14.47 -3.11
CA SER A 84 -6.83 -13.63 -2.94
C SER A 84 -6.43 -12.14 -3.03
N SER A 85 -7.26 -11.32 -3.69
CA SER A 85 -7.06 -9.85 -3.77
C SER A 85 -7.26 -9.14 -2.43
N GLU A 86 -7.69 -9.87 -1.39
CA GLU A 86 -7.92 -9.38 -0.03
C GLU A 86 -7.44 -10.44 0.98
N SER A 87 -6.12 -10.57 1.13
CA SER A 87 -5.50 -11.49 2.08
C SER A 87 -5.93 -11.20 3.52
N GLY A 88 -5.84 -12.21 4.38
CA GLY A 88 -6.05 -12.06 5.82
C GLY A 88 -5.13 -10.99 6.44
N ASP A 89 -3.91 -10.85 5.93
CA ASP A 89 -2.96 -9.79 6.28
C ASP A 89 -3.54 -8.38 6.03
N MET A 90 -4.04 -8.11 4.82
CA MET A 90 -4.68 -6.84 4.49
C MET A 90 -5.91 -6.58 5.38
N GLN A 91 -6.75 -7.60 5.58
CA GLN A 91 -7.95 -7.46 6.42
C GLN A 91 -7.60 -7.16 7.88
N PHE A 92 -6.52 -7.72 8.40
CA PHE A 92 -6.08 -7.49 9.77
C PHE A 92 -5.62 -6.04 9.96
N HIS A 93 -4.74 -5.55 9.08
CA HIS A 93 -4.28 -4.16 9.12
C HIS A 93 -5.43 -3.16 8.89
N LEU A 94 -6.36 -3.48 7.98
CA LEU A 94 -7.56 -2.67 7.78
C LEU A 94 -8.44 -2.63 9.03
N ALA A 95 -8.65 -3.77 9.71
CA ALA A 95 -9.44 -3.82 10.94
C ALA A 95 -8.82 -2.96 12.05
N ILE A 96 -7.48 -2.91 12.14
CA ILE A 96 -6.78 -1.98 13.04
C ILE A 96 -7.09 -0.53 12.66
N ALA A 97 -7.00 -0.18 11.38
CA ALA A 97 -7.32 1.18 10.93
C ALA A 97 -8.78 1.56 11.22
N GLU A 98 -9.74 0.66 11.00
CA GLU A 98 -11.16 0.89 11.28
C GLU A 98 -11.45 1.07 12.78
N ALA A 99 -10.69 0.39 13.65
CA ALA A 99 -10.79 0.51 15.11
C ALA A 99 -10.35 1.89 15.63
N THR A 100 -9.73 2.73 14.80
CA THR A 100 -9.53 4.16 15.12
C THR A 100 -10.83 4.94 15.14
N HIS A 101 -11.90 4.41 14.53
CA HIS A 101 -13.17 5.09 14.26
C HIS A 101 -13.00 6.46 13.57
N ASN A 102 -11.91 6.61 12.79
CA ASN A 102 -11.58 7.82 12.05
C ASN A 102 -11.44 7.49 10.57
N SER A 103 -12.44 7.89 9.78
CA SER A 103 -12.49 7.59 8.34
C SER A 103 -11.29 8.12 7.55
N MET A 104 -10.68 9.24 7.98
CA MET A 104 -9.49 9.78 7.32
C MET A 104 -8.26 8.88 7.52
N LEU A 105 -8.10 8.29 8.72
CA LEU A 105 -7.02 7.35 8.98
C LEU A 105 -7.19 6.04 8.22
N VAL A 106 -8.44 5.56 8.11
CA VAL A 106 -8.77 4.39 7.28
C VAL A 106 -8.40 4.65 5.81
N GLU A 107 -8.75 5.81 5.28
CA GLU A 107 -8.47 6.17 3.89
C GLU A 107 -6.95 6.30 3.62
N LEU A 108 -6.21 6.96 4.51
CA LEU A 108 -4.75 7.04 4.42
C LEU A 108 -4.08 5.66 4.44
N PHE A 109 -4.58 4.75 5.29
CA PHE A 109 -4.13 3.36 5.29
C PHE A 109 -4.42 2.66 3.94
N ARG A 110 -5.65 2.79 3.41
CA ARG A 110 -6.04 2.17 2.12
C ARG A 110 -5.16 2.65 0.98
N GLN A 111 -4.90 3.96 0.89
CA GLN A 111 -4.00 4.52 -0.12
C GLN A 111 -2.56 4.02 0.03
N SER A 112 -2.04 4.02 1.27
CA SER A 112 -0.73 3.47 1.59
C SER A 112 -0.59 1.99 1.20
N TRP A 113 -1.64 1.20 1.41
CA TRP A 113 -1.67 -0.20 0.99
C TRP A 113 -1.71 -0.35 -0.53
N GLN A 114 -2.57 0.41 -1.20
CA GLN A 114 -2.67 0.40 -2.66
C GLN A 114 -1.35 0.79 -3.32
N TRP A 115 -0.64 1.78 -2.77
CA TRP A 115 0.70 2.14 -3.23
C TRP A 115 1.72 1.02 -3.06
N ARG A 116 1.63 0.19 -2.01
CA ARG A 116 2.48 -1.01 -1.85
C ARG A 116 2.20 -2.04 -2.93
N GLU A 117 0.93 -2.44 -3.07
CA GLU A 117 0.53 -3.49 -4.00
C GLU A 117 0.83 -3.13 -5.46
N ASN A 118 0.69 -1.84 -5.80
CA ASN A 118 0.89 -1.37 -7.18
C ASN A 118 2.33 -0.92 -7.47
N ASN A 119 3.27 -1.02 -6.52
CA ASN A 119 4.65 -0.58 -6.73
C ASN A 119 5.49 -1.68 -7.44
N PRO A 120 5.96 -1.46 -8.67
CA PRO A 120 6.72 -2.48 -9.41
C PRO A 120 8.02 -2.88 -8.73
N MET A 121 8.69 -1.93 -8.05
CA MET A 121 9.92 -2.21 -7.30
C MET A 121 9.65 -3.04 -6.05
N TRP A 122 8.49 -2.87 -5.42
CA TRP A 122 8.04 -3.68 -4.29
C TRP A 122 7.77 -5.13 -4.70
N ILE A 123 7.07 -5.31 -5.81
CA ILE A 123 6.80 -6.64 -6.40
C ILE A 123 8.13 -7.35 -6.72
N GLN A 124 9.06 -6.66 -7.37
CA GLN A 124 10.36 -7.23 -7.71
C GLN A 124 11.21 -7.56 -6.47
N LEU A 125 11.14 -6.74 -5.41
CA LEU A 125 11.82 -7.02 -4.15
C LEU A 125 11.29 -8.33 -3.52
N HIS A 126 9.97 -8.54 -3.51
CA HIS A 126 9.36 -9.75 -2.92
C HIS A 126 9.73 -11.01 -3.68
N SER A 127 9.73 -10.99 -5.03
CA SER A 127 10.14 -12.16 -5.80
C SER A 127 11.55 -12.65 -5.48
N HIS A 128 12.48 -11.72 -5.16
CA HIS A 128 13.84 -12.08 -4.78
C HIS A 128 13.97 -12.63 -3.36
N LEU A 129 13.04 -12.29 -2.47
CA LEU A 129 13.01 -12.81 -1.10
C LEU A 129 12.42 -14.23 -1.07
N ASP A 130 11.37 -14.47 -1.84
CA ASP A 130 10.73 -15.79 -1.93
C ASP A 130 11.65 -16.83 -2.59
N ASP A 131 12.49 -16.43 -3.55
CA ASP A 131 13.51 -17.30 -4.19
C ASP A 131 14.67 -17.69 -3.24
N SER A 132 14.79 -17.03 -2.09
CA SER A 132 15.91 -17.20 -1.14
C SER A 132 15.60 -18.09 0.08
N LEU A 133 14.38 -18.64 0.15
CA LEU A 133 13.91 -19.58 1.17
C LEU A 133 13.64 -20.97 0.58
#